data_AF-A0A7S3LMX8-F1
#
_entry.id   AF-A0A7S3LMX8-F1
#
_cell.length_a   1.000
_cell.length_b   1.000
_cell.length_c   1.000
_cell.angle_alpha   90.00
_cell.angle_beta   90.00
_cell.angle_gamma   90.00
#
_symmetry.space_group_name_H-M   'P 1'
#
loop_
_entity.id
_entity.type
_entity.pdbx_description
1 polymer ?
#
loop_
_entity_poly.entity_id
_entity_poly.type
_entity_poly.pdbx_seq_one_letter_code
_entity_poly.pdbx_strand_id
1 'polypeptide(L)'
;GHTGKCLALITPDAERTMLTFLGVSETLSAGDIEEATEAIKSSEYLYVEGYLVSRDCSRLAAIQARKIAEENGVKTAFSLSDPNMLKFFGKGIREMLGNG
;
A
#
# COMPACT_ATOMS: atom_id res chain seq x y z
N GLY A 1 17.76 6.23 4.90
CA GLY A 1 18.13 5.74 3.55
C GLY A 1 17.77 6.78 2.49
N HIS A 2 17.80 6.43 1.20
CA HIS A 2 17.39 7.33 0.11
C HIS A 2 15.88 7.24 -0.15
N THR A 3 15.22 8.38 -0.36
CA THR A 3 13.81 8.43 -0.78
C THR A 3 13.60 7.66 -2.09
N GLY A 4 12.47 6.96 -2.18
CA GLY A 4 12.05 6.27 -3.40
C GLY A 4 11.94 7.23 -4.59
N LYS A 5 12.20 6.73 -5.79
CA LYS A 5 12.18 7.50 -7.04
C LYS A 5 11.46 6.69 -8.10
N CYS A 6 10.65 7.34 -8.91
CA CYS A 6 10.02 6.74 -10.08
C CYS A 6 10.42 7.54 -11.32
N LEU A 7 10.99 6.86 -12.32
CA LEU A 7 11.14 7.43 -13.65
C LEU A 7 9.89 7.07 -14.47
N ALA A 8 9.11 8.08 -14.83
CA ALA A 8 7.96 7.93 -15.72
C ALA A 8 8.38 8.23 -17.17
N LEU A 9 8.32 7.22 -18.02
CA LEU A 9 8.60 7.32 -19.45
C LEU A 9 7.28 7.43 -20.20
N ILE A 10 7.07 8.54 -20.91
CA ILE A 10 5.81 8.86 -21.58
C ILE A 10 5.98 8.77 -23.10
N THR A 11 5.11 8.00 -23.75
CA THR A 11 5.05 7.88 -25.21
C THR A 11 4.10 8.93 -25.81
N PRO A 12 4.16 9.21 -27.14
CA PRO A 12 3.32 10.23 -27.77
C PRO A 12 1.80 10.01 -27.64
N ASP A 13 1.36 8.77 -27.41
CA ASP A 13 -0.03 8.39 -27.13
C ASP A 13 -0.43 8.61 -25.65
N ALA A 14 0.44 9.25 -24.86
CA ALA A 14 0.25 9.57 -23.43
C ALA A 14 0.21 8.35 -22.49
N GLU A 15 0.52 7.15 -22.98
CA GLU A 15 0.81 6.00 -22.12
C GLU A 15 2.09 6.23 -21.31
N ARG A 16 2.16 5.58 -20.14
CA ARG A 16 3.31 5.71 -19.24
C ARG A 16 3.86 4.36 -18.81
N THR A 17 5.18 4.24 -18.85
CA THR A 17 5.92 3.15 -18.20
C THR A 17 6.63 3.70 -16.97
N MET A 18 6.39 3.08 -15.81
CA MET A 18 6.98 3.48 -14.54
C MET A 18 8.12 2.55 -14.14
N LEU A 19 9.31 3.11 -13.93
CA LEU A 19 10.48 2.40 -13.40
C LEU A 19 10.77 2.90 -11.99
N THR A 20 10.36 2.12 -10.99
CA THR A 20 10.38 2.52 -9.59
C THR A 20 11.54 1.91 -8.83
N PHE A 21 12.37 2.76 -8.23
CA PHE A 21 13.31 2.41 -7.17
C PHE A 21 12.67 2.76 -5.82
N LEU A 22 12.32 1.75 -5.01
CA LEU A 22 11.56 1.97 -3.77
C LEU A 22 12.34 2.74 -2.70
N GLY A 23 13.67 2.59 -2.62
CA GLY A 23 14.46 3.21 -1.57
C GLY A 23 13.89 2.90 -0.17
N VAL A 24 13.84 3.89 0.73
CA VAL A 24 13.27 3.71 2.08
C VAL A 24 11.79 3.29 2.09
N SER A 25 11.03 3.48 1.00
CA SER A 25 9.64 3.06 0.96
C SER A 25 9.51 1.53 1.04
N GLU A 26 10.57 0.77 0.73
CA GLU A 26 10.56 -0.69 0.91
C GLU A 26 10.62 -1.13 2.37
N THR A 27 10.96 -0.22 3.30
CA THR A 27 11.14 -0.54 4.73
C THR A 27 9.92 -0.20 5.57
N LEU A 28 8.80 0.27 4.97
CA LEU A 28 7.55 0.48 5.70
C LEU A 28 7.14 -0.80 6.42
N SER A 29 6.80 -0.68 7.69
CA SER A 29 6.60 -1.80 8.60
C SER A 29 5.42 -1.56 9.55
N ALA A 30 5.09 -2.62 10.29
CA ALA A 30 4.11 -2.58 11.37
C ALA A 30 4.42 -1.52 12.45
N GLY A 31 5.70 -1.26 12.73
CA GLY A 31 6.10 -0.26 13.73
C GLY A 31 5.71 1.16 13.33
N ASP A 32 5.85 1.50 12.04
CA ASP A 32 5.42 2.79 11.51
C ASP A 32 3.89 2.98 11.64
N ILE A 33 3.13 1.89 11.56
CA ILE A 33 1.67 1.89 11.75
C ILE A 33 1.30 2.07 13.22
N GLU A 34 2.07 1.48 14.14
CA GLU A 34 1.89 1.66 15.57
C GLU A 34 2.03 3.14 15.95
N GLU A 35 3.07 3.80 15.46
CA GLU A 35 3.28 5.25 15.63
C GLU A 35 2.15 6.08 15.02
N ALA A 36 1.53 5.62 13.93
CA ALA A 36 0.43 6.28 13.24
C ALA A 36 -0.98 5.91 13.76
N THR A 37 -1.09 5.09 14.81
CA THR A 37 -2.38 4.52 15.27
C THR A 37 -3.44 5.59 15.52
N GLU A 38 -3.11 6.66 16.25
CA GLU A 38 -4.08 7.72 16.58
C GLU A 38 -4.49 8.54 15.35
N ALA A 39 -3.61 8.68 14.36
CA ALA A 39 -3.94 9.30 13.09
C ALA A 39 -4.94 8.44 12.30
N ILE A 40 -4.77 7.12 12.29
CA ILE A 40 -5.71 6.19 11.65
C ILE A 40 -7.08 6.31 12.33
N LYS A 41 -7.15 6.22 13.66
CA LYS A 41 -8.41 6.29 14.43
C LYS A 41 -9.20 7.59 14.22
N SER A 42 -8.49 8.70 14.00
CA SER A 42 -9.09 10.02 13.77
C SER A 42 -9.44 10.30 12.31
N SER A 43 -9.15 9.37 11.39
CA SER A 43 -9.45 9.51 9.97
C SER A 43 -10.87 9.06 9.63
N GLU A 44 -11.47 9.61 8.58
CA GLU A 44 -12.73 9.07 8.04
C GLU A 44 -12.47 7.86 7.13
N TYR A 45 -11.36 7.90 6.39
CA TYR A 45 -10.95 6.85 5.46
C TYR A 45 -9.48 6.49 5.61
N LEU A 46 -9.17 5.20 5.53
CA LEU A 46 -7.85 4.66 5.24
C LEU A 46 -7.82 4.20 3.78
N TYR A 47 -6.95 4.79 2.97
CA TYR A 47 -6.70 4.36 1.59
C TYR A 47 -5.38 3.61 1.48
N VAL A 48 -5.39 2.44 0.83
CA VAL A 48 -4.24 1.54 0.71
C VAL A 48 -3.95 1.21 -0.75
N GLU A 49 -2.67 1.26 -1.12
CA GLU A 49 -2.19 0.87 -2.44
C GLU A 49 -1.77 -0.61 -2.48
N GLY A 50 -2.18 -1.31 -3.53
CA GLY A 50 -1.78 -2.69 -3.80
C GLY A 50 -0.27 -2.87 -3.98
N TYR A 51 0.49 -1.82 -4.33
CA TYR A 51 1.95 -1.89 -4.40
C TYR A 51 2.63 -2.33 -3.09
N LEU A 52 2.01 -2.09 -1.93
CA LEU A 52 2.52 -2.51 -0.62
C LEU A 52 2.61 -4.03 -0.45
N VAL A 53 2.00 -4.83 -1.32
CA VAL A 53 2.11 -6.30 -1.30
C VAL A 53 3.51 -6.80 -1.71
N SER A 54 4.32 -5.96 -2.35
CA SER A 54 5.62 -6.35 -2.93
C SER A 54 6.68 -6.74 -1.90
N ARG A 55 6.50 -6.39 -0.63
CA ARG A 55 7.35 -6.80 0.51
C ARG A 55 6.48 -7.27 1.66
N ASP A 56 6.98 -8.24 2.44
CA ASP A 56 6.24 -8.77 3.58
C ASP A 56 6.03 -7.73 4.69
N CYS A 57 7.03 -6.90 4.99
CA CYS A 57 6.91 -5.87 6.02
C CYS A 57 5.81 -4.85 5.69
N SER A 58 5.77 -4.34 4.46
CA SER A 58 4.76 -3.37 4.03
C SER A 58 3.37 -4.01 3.87
N ARG A 59 3.30 -5.28 3.48
CA ARG A 59 2.05 -6.04 3.44
C ARG A 59 1.46 -6.21 4.83
N LEU A 60 2.28 -6.59 5.82
CA LEU A 60 1.86 -6.72 7.22
C LEU A 60 1.44 -5.36 7.81
N ALA A 61 2.18 -4.29 7.47
CA ALA A 61 1.81 -2.92 7.84
C ALA A 61 0.41 -2.55 7.31
N ALA A 62 0.14 -2.80 6.03
CA ALA A 62 -1.17 -2.55 5.42
C ALA A 62 -2.31 -3.34 6.10
N ILE A 63 -2.06 -4.61 6.45
CA ILE A 63 -3.03 -5.45 7.17
C ILE A 63 -3.30 -4.89 8.57
N GLN A 64 -2.26 -4.46 9.30
CA GLN A 64 -2.41 -3.86 10.62
C GLN A 64 -3.19 -2.54 10.55
N ALA A 65 -2.86 -1.67 9.60
CA ALA A 65 -3.55 -0.41 9.41
C ALA A 65 -5.05 -0.64 9.11
N ARG A 66 -5.38 -1.59 8.23
CA ARG A 66 -6.77 -2.00 7.95
C ARG A 66 -7.50 -2.45 9.22
N LYS A 67 -6.88 -3.31 10.03
CA LYS A 67 -7.49 -3.80 11.28
C LYS A 67 -7.78 -2.67 12.26
N ILE A 68 -6.82 -1.78 12.46
CA ILE A 68 -7.02 -0.59 13.31
C ILE A 68 -8.18 0.26 12.79
N ALA A 69 -8.23 0.49 11.48
CA ALA A 69 -9.31 1.25 10.86
C ALA A 69 -10.68 0.59 11.09
N GLU A 70 -10.81 -0.70 10.81
CA GLU A 70 -12.05 -1.47 10.99
C GLU A 70 -12.53 -1.47 12.45
N GLU A 71 -11.62 -1.68 13.40
CA GLU A 71 -11.93 -1.69 14.84
C GLU A 71 -12.44 -0.33 15.36
N ASN A 72 -12.13 0.76 14.65
CA ASN A 72 -12.49 2.13 15.04
C ASN A 72 -13.55 2.76 14.12
N GLY A 73 -14.20 1.97 13.26
CA GLY A 73 -15.26 2.45 12.36
C GLY A 73 -14.76 3.35 11.23
N VAL A 74 -13.45 3.36 10.97
CA VAL A 74 -12.82 4.09 9.87
C VAL A 74 -13.01 3.28 8.59
N LYS A 75 -13.51 3.92 7.53
CA LYS A 75 -13.79 3.24 6.27
C LYS A 75 -12.49 2.91 5.55
N THR A 76 -12.43 1.79 4.86
CA THR A 76 -11.23 1.38 4.11
C THR A 76 -11.49 1.48 2.61
N ALA A 77 -10.49 1.93 1.87
CA ALA A 77 -10.49 2.01 0.41
C ALA A 77 -9.19 1.40 -0.12
N PHE A 78 -9.28 0.66 -1.23
CA PHE A 78 -8.15 -0.07 -1.76
C PHE A 78 -8.02 0.14 -3.26
N SER A 79 -6.81 0.44 -3.74
CA SER A 79 -6.47 0.41 -5.16
C SER A 79 -5.67 -0.84 -5.49
N LEU A 80 -6.06 -1.54 -6.56
CA LEU A 80 -5.30 -2.69 -7.06
C LEU A 80 -3.98 -2.30 -7.72
N SER A 81 -3.73 -0.99 -7.88
CA SER A 81 -2.51 -0.35 -8.36
C SER A 81 -2.13 -0.68 -9.82
N ASP A 82 -1.76 -1.93 -10.09
CA ASP A 82 -1.30 -2.39 -11.40
C ASP A 82 -1.75 -3.85 -11.63
N PRO A 83 -2.20 -4.23 -12.84
CA PRO A 83 -2.61 -5.60 -13.14
C PRO A 83 -1.55 -6.67 -12.81
N ASN A 84 -0.26 -6.33 -12.90
CA ASN A 84 0.83 -7.23 -12.52
C ASN A 84 0.83 -7.52 -11.02
N MET A 85 0.43 -6.57 -10.17
CA MET A 85 0.34 -6.82 -8.72
C MET A 85 -0.70 -7.89 -8.41
N LEU A 86 -1.85 -7.86 -9.09
CA LEU A 86 -2.84 -8.93 -8.99
C LEU A 86 -2.31 -10.26 -9.54
N LYS A 87 -1.65 -10.22 -10.70
CA LYS A 87 -1.13 -11.41 -11.38
C LYS A 87 -0.09 -12.15 -10.53
N PHE A 88 0.86 -11.42 -9.95
CA PHE A 88 2.00 -12.02 -9.23
C PHE A 88 1.76 -12.13 -7.72
N PHE A 89 0.93 -11.27 -7.13
CA PHE A 89 0.75 -11.19 -5.68
C PHE A 89 -0.71 -11.31 -5.24
N GLY A 90 -1.59 -11.90 -6.07
CA GLY A 90 -3.03 -11.99 -5.79
C GLY A 90 -3.39 -12.60 -4.42
N LYS A 91 -2.59 -13.56 -3.90
CA LYS A 91 -2.77 -14.06 -2.53
C LYS A 91 -2.53 -12.97 -1.48
N GLY A 92 -1.42 -12.24 -1.59
CA GLY A 92 -1.10 -11.17 -0.65
C GLY A 92 -2.09 -10.00 -0.73
N ILE A 93 -2.60 -9.67 -1.93
CA ILE A 93 -3.65 -8.66 -2.09
C ILE A 93 -4.93 -9.08 -1.37
N ARG A 94 -5.36 -10.35 -1.48
CA ARG A 94 -6.52 -10.86 -0.73
C ARG A 94 -6.31 -10.79 0.78
N GLU A 95 -5.10 -11.09 1.26
CA GLU A 95 -4.78 -10.94 2.69
C GLU A 95 -4.86 -9.48 3.15
N MET A 96 -4.43 -8.54 2.31
CA MET A 96 -4.55 -7.10 2.58
C MET A 96 -6.01 -6.63 2.60
N LEU A 97 -6.85 -7.09 1.69
CA LEU A 97 -8.30 -6.80 1.64
C LEU A 97 -9.04 -7.37 2.86
N GLY A 98 -8.70 -8.60 3.29
CA GLY A 98 -9.38 -9.24 4.41
C GLY A 98 -10.81 -9.62 4.07
N ASN A 99 -11.80 -9.02 4.77
CA ASN A 99 -13.22 -9.34 4.60
C ASN A 99 -13.93 -8.46 3.55
N GLY A 100 -13.21 -7.55 2.88
CA GLY A 100 -13.73 -6.65 1.85
C GLY A 100 -12.67 -6.25 0.83
#